data_AF-A0A7G6YMT3-F1
#
_entry.id   AF-A0A7G6YMT3-F1
#
_cell.length_a   1.000
_cell.length_b   1.000
_cell.length_c   1.000
_cell.angle_alpha   90.00
_cell.angle_beta   90.00
_cell.angle_gamma   90.00
#
_symmetry.space_group_name_H-M   'P 1'
#
loop_
_entity.id
_entity.type
_entity.pdbx_description
1 polymer ?
#
loop_
_entity_poly.entity_id
_entity_poly.type
_entity_poly.pdbx_seq_one_letter_code
_entity_poly.pdbx_strand_id
1 'polypeptide(L)'
;MADACLKQWYTPGKGVSEISFWGGSDIVEMLVDFYDVDHNPKWLAAAQNIVDYLIEYGRDQLGYYPGSYNDADGTWNLDRRYISPSSIQMMGQACAAAAILRVAQATTTPLATARRATSTDELRVFPNPATDYLTLQGTQNIAGGKVTVVNSLGQTVMLVDSYAKRLDVSALALGVYTLCWLKGEQRLTTRFVKQVK
;
A
#
# COMPACT_ATOMS: atom_id res chain seq x y z
N MET A 1 6.00 -18.22 -23.71
CA MET A 1 6.07 -17.06 -24.63
C MET A 1 6.44 -15.80 -23.85
N ALA A 2 5.71 -15.45 -22.79
CA ALA A 2 6.01 -14.32 -21.90
C ALA A 2 7.47 -14.22 -21.43
N ASP A 3 8.04 -15.31 -20.90
CA ASP A 3 9.44 -15.31 -20.45
C ASP A 3 10.44 -15.06 -21.60
N ALA A 4 10.09 -15.48 -22.83
CA ALA A 4 10.92 -15.22 -24.01
C ALA A 4 10.84 -13.74 -24.42
N CYS A 5 9.66 -13.13 -24.35
CA CYS A 5 9.47 -11.69 -24.57
C CYS A 5 10.28 -10.86 -23.57
N LEU A 6 10.20 -11.21 -22.27
CA LEU A 6 11.00 -10.55 -21.23
C LEU A 6 12.50 -10.70 -21.49
N LYS A 7 12.96 -11.92 -21.82
CA LYS A 7 14.38 -12.15 -22.11
C LYS A 7 14.86 -11.38 -23.35
N GLN A 8 13.99 -11.16 -24.33
CA GLN A 8 14.34 -10.51 -25.59
C GLN A 8 14.40 -8.98 -25.47
N TRP A 9 13.43 -8.38 -24.78
CA TRP A 9 13.23 -6.92 -24.84
C TRP A 9 13.35 -6.20 -23.50
N TYR A 10 13.33 -6.92 -22.38
CA TYR A 10 13.42 -6.30 -21.05
C TYR A 10 14.80 -6.52 -20.44
N THR A 11 15.38 -5.44 -19.93
CA THR A 11 16.57 -5.49 -19.08
C THR A 11 16.28 -4.71 -17.80
N PRO A 12 16.43 -5.33 -16.62
CA PRO A 12 16.19 -4.64 -15.35
C PRO A 12 16.94 -3.32 -15.23
N GLY A 13 16.23 -2.26 -14.86
CA GLY A 13 16.75 -0.89 -14.73
C GLY A 13 17.07 -0.20 -16.06
N LYS A 14 16.65 -0.76 -17.19
CA LYS A 14 16.90 -0.24 -18.53
C LYS A 14 15.66 -0.13 -19.40
N GLY A 15 14.47 -0.26 -18.81
CA GLY A 15 13.20 -0.20 -19.54
C GLY A 15 13.01 -1.38 -20.51
N VAL A 16 12.25 -1.14 -21.57
CA VAL A 16 11.92 -2.15 -22.60
C VAL A 16 12.29 -1.66 -23.99
N SER A 17 12.96 -2.51 -24.77
CA SER A 17 13.55 -2.20 -26.07
C SER A 17 12.70 -2.69 -27.25
N GLU A 18 11.41 -2.92 -27.03
CA GLU A 18 10.47 -3.24 -28.10
C GLU A 18 10.33 -2.01 -29.02
N ILE A 19 10.21 -2.27 -30.33
CA ILE A 19 10.17 -1.24 -31.36
C ILE A 19 8.71 -0.84 -31.58
N SER A 20 8.19 0.05 -30.74
CA SER A 20 7.00 0.90 -30.95
C SER A 20 6.54 1.44 -29.59
N PHE A 21 5.87 2.59 -29.59
CA PHE A 21 5.24 3.14 -28.37
C PHE A 21 4.16 2.20 -27.83
N TRP A 22 3.46 1.50 -28.72
CA TRP A 22 2.42 0.54 -28.37
C TRP A 22 3.01 -0.71 -27.74
N GLY A 23 4.08 -1.28 -28.30
CA GLY A 23 4.62 -2.52 -27.76
C GLY A 23 5.24 -2.35 -26.37
N GLY A 24 5.76 -1.18 -26.03
CA GLY A 24 6.08 -0.85 -24.63
C GLY A 24 4.87 -0.92 -23.70
N SER A 25 3.76 -0.30 -24.09
CA SER A 25 2.50 -0.30 -23.31
C SER A 25 1.87 -1.69 -23.24
N ASP A 26 1.82 -2.40 -24.36
CA ASP A 26 1.22 -3.73 -24.47
C ASP A 26 2.01 -4.76 -23.66
N ILE A 27 3.34 -4.62 -23.58
CA ILE A 27 4.17 -5.45 -22.70
C ILE A 27 3.81 -5.18 -21.23
N VAL A 28 3.63 -3.91 -20.84
CA VAL A 28 3.24 -3.58 -19.46
C VAL A 28 1.85 -4.16 -19.15
N GLU A 29 0.86 -3.98 -20.04
CA GLU A 29 -0.48 -4.56 -19.89
C GLU A 29 -0.42 -6.08 -19.74
N MET A 30 0.28 -6.77 -20.66
CA MET A 30 0.45 -8.22 -20.63
C MET A 30 1.09 -8.70 -19.31
N LEU A 31 2.10 -7.99 -18.79
CA LEU A 31 2.75 -8.36 -17.53
C LEU A 31 1.81 -8.19 -16.34
N VAL A 32 1.02 -7.11 -16.31
CA VAL A 32 0.03 -6.91 -15.25
C VAL A 32 -1.08 -7.97 -15.35
N ASP A 33 -1.56 -8.29 -16.56
CA ASP A 33 -2.55 -9.34 -16.77
C ASP A 33 -2.06 -10.72 -16.28
N PHE A 34 -0.78 -11.05 -16.50
CA PHE A 34 -0.22 -12.30 -15.96
C PHE A 34 -0.17 -12.29 -14.44
N TYR A 35 0.23 -11.17 -13.83
CA TYR A 35 0.16 -11.03 -12.37
C TYR A 35 -1.27 -11.16 -11.84
N ASP A 36 -2.26 -10.61 -12.53
CA ASP A 36 -3.67 -10.71 -12.15
C ASP A 36 -4.18 -12.16 -12.22
N VAL A 37 -3.63 -12.98 -13.13
CA VAL A 37 -4.00 -14.39 -13.31
C VAL A 37 -3.29 -15.33 -12.33
N ASP A 38 -1.97 -15.22 -12.16
CA ASP A 38 -1.16 -16.20 -11.42
C ASP A 38 -0.56 -15.66 -10.11
N HIS A 39 -0.68 -14.36 -9.85
CA HIS A 39 -0.10 -13.66 -8.71
C HIS A 39 1.41 -13.87 -8.51
N ASN A 40 2.13 -14.23 -9.57
CA ASN A 40 3.57 -14.37 -9.52
C ASN A 40 4.21 -12.97 -9.49
N PRO A 41 4.91 -12.60 -8.41
CA PRO A 41 5.42 -11.25 -8.22
C PRO A 41 6.45 -10.83 -9.28
N LYS A 42 7.05 -11.79 -10.01
CA LYS A 42 8.01 -11.49 -11.07
C LYS A 42 7.42 -10.62 -12.17
N TRP A 43 6.13 -10.80 -12.49
CA TRP A 43 5.49 -10.07 -13.59
C TRP A 43 5.23 -8.62 -13.20
N LEU A 44 4.64 -8.40 -12.03
CA LEU A 44 4.41 -7.07 -11.51
C LEU A 44 5.71 -6.32 -11.28
N ALA A 45 6.74 -6.99 -10.74
CA ALA A 45 8.05 -6.38 -10.54
C ALA A 45 8.71 -5.93 -11.86
N ALA A 46 8.56 -6.72 -12.94
CA ALA A 46 9.04 -6.33 -14.26
C ALA A 46 8.25 -5.13 -14.83
N ALA A 47 6.92 -5.15 -14.72
CA ALA A 47 6.06 -4.04 -15.17
C ALA A 47 6.39 -2.72 -14.44
N GLN A 48 6.53 -2.79 -13.11
CA GLN A 48 6.97 -1.66 -12.27
C GLN A 48 8.32 -1.12 -12.74
N ASN A 49 9.30 -2.00 -12.93
CA ASN A 49 10.64 -1.58 -13.32
C ASN A 49 10.67 -0.88 -14.70
N ILE A 50 9.87 -1.33 -15.66
CA ILE A 50 9.73 -0.68 -16.96
C ILE A 50 9.14 0.72 -16.80
N VAL A 51 8.05 0.84 -16.02
CA VAL A 51 7.37 2.12 -15.78
C VAL A 51 8.24 3.10 -15.00
N ASP A 52 8.97 2.64 -13.98
CA ASP A 52 9.91 3.47 -13.22
C ASP A 52 10.99 4.07 -14.13
N TYR A 53 11.56 3.23 -15.01
CA TYR A 53 12.53 3.71 -15.99
C TYR A 53 11.91 4.72 -16.95
N LEU A 54 10.70 4.45 -17.45
CA LEU A 54 9.99 5.36 -18.34
C LEU A 54 9.76 6.73 -17.67
N ILE A 55 9.30 6.74 -16.41
CA ILE A 55 9.06 7.98 -15.65
C ILE A 55 10.37 8.77 -15.44
N GLU A 56 11.45 8.09 -15.08
CA GLU A 56 12.72 8.73 -14.73
C GLU A 56 13.51 9.18 -15.96
N TYR A 57 13.57 8.37 -17.00
CA TYR A 57 14.48 8.55 -18.16
C TYR A 57 13.75 8.79 -19.48
N GLY A 58 12.47 8.44 -19.58
CA GLY A 58 11.72 8.45 -20.85
C GLY A 58 11.22 9.81 -21.31
N ARG A 59 11.35 10.86 -20.49
CA ARG A 59 10.97 12.23 -20.85
C ARG A 59 12.16 12.99 -21.44
N ASP A 60 11.90 13.75 -22.50
CA ASP A 60 12.88 14.66 -23.09
C ASP A 60 13.12 15.92 -22.23
N GLN A 61 14.01 16.80 -22.70
CA GLN A 61 14.31 18.08 -22.04
C GLN A 61 13.11 19.01 -21.87
N LEU A 62 12.04 18.84 -22.67
CA LEU A 62 10.80 19.61 -22.54
C LEU A 62 9.74 18.90 -21.68
N GLY A 63 10.05 17.69 -21.20
CA GLY A 63 9.20 16.91 -20.30
C GLY A 63 8.23 15.97 -21.03
N TYR A 64 8.36 15.78 -22.33
CA TYR A 64 7.47 14.93 -23.12
C TYR A 64 8.02 13.52 -23.30
N TYR A 65 7.13 12.53 -23.26
CA TYR A 65 7.43 11.20 -23.81
C TYR A 65 7.63 11.27 -25.33
N PRO A 66 8.43 10.38 -25.93
CA PRO A 66 8.66 10.42 -27.36
C PRO A 66 7.35 10.19 -28.12
N GLY A 67 7.14 10.94 -29.20
CA GLY A 67 6.01 10.75 -30.10
C GLY A 67 6.48 10.90 -31.55
N SER A 68 6.33 9.85 -32.34
CA SER A 68 6.72 9.78 -33.75
C SER A 68 5.77 8.85 -34.52
N TYR A 69 5.72 9.00 -35.84
CA TYR A 69 5.11 8.00 -36.74
C TYR A 69 6.08 6.86 -37.11
N ASN A 70 7.32 6.93 -36.64
CA ASN A 70 8.32 5.88 -36.81
C ASN A 70 8.45 5.07 -35.52
N ASP A 71 8.19 3.76 -35.62
CA ASP A 71 8.28 2.85 -34.48
C ASP A 71 9.67 2.79 -33.85
N ALA A 72 10.73 3.06 -34.63
CA ALA A 72 12.11 3.10 -34.15
C ALA A 72 12.35 4.17 -33.07
N ASP A 73 11.54 5.24 -33.07
CA ASP A 73 11.64 6.32 -32.10
C ASP A 73 10.86 6.02 -30.81
N GLY A 74 10.08 4.93 -30.78
CA GLY A 74 9.14 4.58 -29.73
C GLY A 74 9.67 3.68 -28.62
N THR A 75 10.96 3.35 -28.63
CA THR A 75 11.55 2.49 -27.60
C THR A 75 11.54 3.17 -26.22
N TRP A 76 11.26 2.36 -25.19
CA TRP A 76 11.16 2.80 -23.79
C TRP A 76 12.43 2.48 -22.98
N ASN A 77 13.50 2.07 -23.65
CA ASN A 77 14.81 1.80 -23.06
C ASN A 77 15.83 2.94 -23.24
N LEU A 78 15.42 4.06 -23.84
CA LEU A 78 16.31 5.18 -24.13
C LEU A 78 16.25 6.23 -23.01
N ASP A 79 17.41 6.71 -22.55
CA ASP A 79 17.51 7.89 -21.69
C ASP A 79 17.39 9.16 -22.53
N ARG A 80 16.30 9.90 -22.34
CA ARG A 80 15.92 11.07 -23.14
C ARG A 80 16.17 12.39 -22.44
N ARG A 81 16.63 12.39 -21.19
CA ARG A 81 16.83 13.60 -20.37
C ARG A 81 17.81 14.60 -21.01
N TYR A 82 18.65 14.15 -21.94
CA TYR A 82 19.66 14.94 -22.64
C TYR A 82 19.36 15.13 -24.13
N ILE A 83 18.20 14.68 -24.60
CA ILE A 83 17.78 14.81 -26.00
C ILE A 83 16.78 15.96 -26.08
N SER A 84 16.87 16.75 -27.15
CA SER A 84 15.92 17.84 -27.45
C SER A 84 15.05 17.54 -28.69
N PRO A 85 14.22 16.48 -28.71
CA PRO A 85 13.17 16.35 -29.71
C PRO A 85 11.90 17.06 -29.24
N SER A 86 11.15 17.69 -30.14
CA SER A 86 9.83 18.23 -29.75
C SER A 86 8.87 18.22 -30.93
N SER A 87 8.33 17.04 -31.21
CA SER A 87 7.00 16.93 -31.80
C SER A 87 6.06 16.42 -30.70
N ILE A 88 5.21 17.31 -30.18
CA ILE A 88 4.17 16.91 -29.22
C ILE A 88 3.13 16.11 -30.00
N GLN A 89 3.21 14.79 -29.88
CA GLN A 89 2.21 13.88 -30.44
C GLN A 89 1.47 13.18 -29.31
N MET A 90 0.16 13.04 -29.47
CA MET A 90 -0.69 12.46 -28.42
C MET A 90 -0.40 10.98 -28.17
N MET A 91 0.03 10.23 -29.20
CA MET A 91 0.19 8.77 -29.12
C MET A 91 1.18 8.35 -28.04
N GLY A 92 2.42 8.85 -28.10
CA GLY A 92 3.45 8.52 -27.11
C GLY A 92 3.09 8.90 -25.68
N GLN A 93 2.42 10.04 -25.49
CA GLN A 93 1.93 10.45 -24.17
C GLN A 93 0.84 9.50 -23.66
N ALA A 94 -0.10 9.11 -24.54
CA ALA A 94 -1.20 8.23 -24.19
C ALA A 94 -0.71 6.82 -23.82
N CYS A 95 0.22 6.25 -24.58
CA CYS A 95 0.82 4.94 -24.28
C CYS A 95 1.56 4.95 -22.93
N ALA A 96 2.37 5.98 -22.69
CA ALA A 96 3.07 6.13 -21.40
C ALA A 96 2.08 6.29 -20.24
N ALA A 97 1.05 7.13 -20.39
CA ALA A 97 0.04 7.34 -19.37
C ALA A 97 -0.77 6.07 -19.08
N ALA A 98 -1.13 5.29 -20.10
CA ALA A 98 -1.85 4.03 -19.94
C ALA A 98 -1.03 3.02 -19.13
N ALA A 99 0.23 2.80 -19.49
CA ALA A 99 1.12 1.89 -18.76
C ALA A 99 1.35 2.32 -17.30
N ILE A 100 1.60 3.62 -17.07
CA ILE A 100 1.75 4.17 -15.71
C ILE A 100 0.48 3.91 -14.90
N LEU A 101 -0.69 4.20 -15.47
CA LEU A 101 -1.97 4.00 -14.80
C LEU A 101 -2.23 2.52 -14.50
N ARG A 102 -1.92 1.61 -15.43
CA ARG A 102 -2.12 0.17 -15.25
C ARG A 102 -1.29 -0.37 -14.10
N VAL A 103 -0.01 -0.03 -14.06
CA VAL A 103 0.87 -0.41 -12.94
C VAL A 103 0.40 0.23 -11.63
N ALA A 104 0.02 1.51 -11.66
CA ALA A 104 -0.52 2.17 -10.47
C ALA A 104 -1.75 1.43 -9.94
N GLN A 105 -2.70 1.02 -10.79
CA GLN A 105 -3.89 0.27 -10.37
C GLN A 105 -3.54 -1.09 -9.74
N ALA A 106 -2.61 -1.84 -10.33
CA ALA A 106 -2.19 -3.14 -9.81
C ALA A 106 -1.37 -3.05 -8.50
N THR A 107 -0.67 -1.94 -8.30
CA THR A 107 0.18 -1.69 -7.13
C THR A 107 -0.49 -0.85 -6.06
N THR A 108 -1.65 -0.25 -6.37
CA THR A 108 -2.49 0.45 -5.40
C THR A 108 -2.94 -0.59 -4.40
N THR A 109 -2.17 -0.69 -3.32
CA THR A 109 -2.63 -1.32 -2.10
C THR A 109 -3.84 -0.50 -1.69
N PRO A 110 -5.08 -1.02 -1.72
CA PRO A 110 -6.17 -0.32 -1.08
C PRO A 110 -5.70 -0.09 0.34
N LEU A 111 -5.57 1.17 0.75
CA LEU A 111 -5.48 1.48 2.17
C LEU A 111 -6.62 0.70 2.79
N ALA A 112 -6.28 -0.23 3.69
CA ALA A 112 -7.28 -1.04 4.33
C ALA A 112 -8.17 -0.11 5.15
N THR A 113 -9.23 0.43 4.54
CA THR A 113 -10.49 0.67 5.22
C THR A 113 -11.10 -0.70 5.42
N ALA A 114 -10.40 -1.57 6.13
CA ALA A 114 -11.03 -2.73 6.70
C ALA A 114 -12.05 -2.16 7.69
N ARG A 115 -13.27 -1.91 7.21
CA ARG A 115 -14.42 -2.17 8.05
C ARG A 115 -14.38 -3.68 8.25
N ARG A 116 -13.57 -4.10 9.23
CA ARG A 116 -13.63 -5.45 9.78
C ARG A 116 -15.11 -5.60 10.10
N ALA A 117 -15.80 -6.44 9.33
CA ALA A 117 -17.12 -6.87 9.73
C ALA A 117 -16.95 -7.34 11.16
N THR A 118 -17.59 -6.62 12.09
CA THR A 118 -17.70 -7.00 13.48
C THR A 118 -18.36 -8.37 13.49
N SER A 119 -17.54 -9.43 13.42
CA SER A 119 -17.86 -10.63 14.15
C SER A 119 -18.07 -10.18 15.59
N THR A 120 -19.14 -10.68 16.19
CA THR A 120 -19.77 -10.26 17.45
C THR A 120 -18.93 -10.49 18.70
N ASP A 121 -17.61 -10.34 18.63
CA ASP A 121 -16.68 -10.34 19.76
C ASP A 121 -16.37 -8.88 20.15
N GLU A 122 -17.36 -8.22 20.73
CA GLU A 122 -17.22 -6.84 21.19
C GLU A 122 -16.52 -6.83 22.56
N LEU A 123 -15.34 -6.21 22.63
CA LEU A 123 -14.70 -5.86 23.90
C LEU A 123 -15.31 -4.57 24.43
N ARG A 124 -16.02 -4.67 25.54
CA ARG A 124 -16.59 -3.54 26.29
C ARG A 124 -15.73 -3.22 27.50
N VAL A 125 -15.70 -1.95 27.86
CA VAL A 125 -14.93 -1.44 29.00
C VAL A 125 -15.82 -0.61 29.89
N PHE A 126 -15.75 -0.86 31.20
CA PHE A 126 -16.58 -0.22 32.20
C PHE A 126 -15.78 0.21 33.43
N PRO A 127 -16.09 1.37 34.04
CA PRO A 127 -16.96 2.41 33.50
C PRO A 127 -16.31 3.12 32.30
N ASN A 128 -17.13 3.62 31.38
CA ASN A 128 -16.69 4.52 30.32
C ASN A 128 -17.68 5.69 30.24
N PRO A 129 -17.30 6.92 30.64
CA PRO A 129 -15.94 7.35 31.00
C PRO A 129 -15.41 6.76 32.33
N ALA A 130 -14.09 6.63 32.43
CA ALA A 130 -13.37 6.03 33.55
C ALA A 130 -12.68 7.07 34.44
N THR A 131 -12.63 6.82 35.75
CA THR A 131 -11.87 7.63 36.72
C THR A 131 -10.58 6.92 37.12
N ASP A 132 -10.69 5.83 37.87
CA ASP A 132 -9.53 5.20 38.52
C ASP A 132 -9.26 3.80 37.99
N TYR A 133 -10.32 3.06 37.65
CA TYR A 133 -10.21 1.68 37.23
C TYR A 133 -11.10 1.39 36.03
N LEU A 134 -10.66 0.44 35.21
CA LEU A 134 -11.42 -0.16 34.13
C LEU A 134 -11.59 -1.66 34.36
N THR A 135 -12.72 -2.16 33.93
CA THR A 135 -13.02 -3.59 33.80
C THR A 135 -13.32 -3.88 32.34
N LEU A 136 -12.73 -4.94 31.83
CA LEU A 136 -12.92 -5.41 30.47
C LEU A 136 -13.95 -6.55 30.48
N GLN A 137 -14.91 -6.50 29.56
CA GLN A 137 -15.90 -7.53 29.31
C GLN A 137 -15.89 -7.90 27.83
N GLY A 138 -15.99 -9.19 27.53
CA GLY A 138 -16.16 -9.68 26.16
C GLY A 138 -16.79 -11.07 26.18
N THR A 139 -17.13 -11.57 25.00
CA THR A 139 -17.68 -12.92 24.77
C THR A 139 -16.73 -14.05 25.19
N GLN A 140 -15.43 -13.77 25.22
CA GLN A 140 -14.37 -14.72 25.56
C GLN A 140 -13.72 -14.42 26.91
N ASN A 141 -12.98 -15.40 27.46
CA ASN A 141 -12.27 -15.26 28.73
C ASN A 141 -11.11 -14.26 28.60
N ILE A 142 -11.38 -13.02 29.03
CA ILE A 142 -10.45 -11.87 28.98
C ILE A 142 -9.26 -12.02 29.92
N ALA A 143 -9.38 -12.79 31.01
CA ALA A 143 -8.30 -12.95 31.97
C ALA A 143 -7.07 -13.63 31.33
N GLY A 144 -5.88 -13.18 31.73
CA GLY A 144 -4.59 -13.65 31.22
C GLY A 144 -4.17 -13.09 29.85
N GLY A 145 -4.98 -12.21 29.24
CA GLY A 145 -4.58 -11.53 28.00
C GLY A 145 -3.72 -10.29 28.25
N LYS A 146 -2.87 -9.96 27.28
CA LYS A 146 -2.05 -8.74 27.27
C LYS A 146 -2.90 -7.54 26.91
N VAL A 147 -2.80 -6.48 27.69
CA VAL A 147 -3.48 -5.20 27.47
C VAL A 147 -2.46 -4.12 27.15
N THR A 148 -2.71 -3.35 26.09
CA THR A 148 -1.94 -2.18 25.72
C THR A 148 -2.88 -1.00 25.59
N VAL A 149 -2.56 0.12 26.22
CA VAL A 149 -3.32 1.37 26.11
C VAL A 149 -2.48 2.38 25.35
N VAL A 150 -3.08 2.98 24.32
CA VAL A 150 -2.45 4.04 23.53
C VAL A 150 -3.25 5.34 23.64
N ASN A 151 -2.56 6.46 23.68
CA ASN A 151 -3.17 7.80 23.67
C ASN A 151 -3.63 8.21 22.26
N SER A 152 -4.21 9.41 22.14
CA SER A 152 -4.65 9.99 20.86
C SER A 152 -3.52 10.25 19.86
N LEU A 153 -2.27 10.33 20.33
CA LEU A 153 -1.07 10.47 19.50
C LEU A 153 -0.52 9.12 19.02
N GLY A 154 -1.16 8.01 19.39
CA GLY A 154 -0.71 6.65 19.06
C GLY A 154 0.44 6.13 19.93
N GLN A 155 0.83 6.86 20.98
CA GLN A 155 1.88 6.43 21.90
C GLN A 155 1.33 5.43 22.92
N THR A 156 2.06 4.34 23.15
CA THR A 156 1.75 3.39 24.23
C THR A 156 2.01 4.04 25.58
N VAL A 157 0.95 4.24 26.36
CA VAL A 157 1.01 4.86 27.69
C VAL A 157 0.89 3.84 28.83
N MET A 158 0.44 2.63 28.53
CA MET A 158 0.33 1.55 29.50
C MET A 158 0.42 0.20 28.81
N LEU A 159 1.11 -0.74 29.45
CA LEU A 159 1.24 -2.12 29.01
C LEU A 159 1.09 -3.03 30.23
N VAL A 160 0.21 -4.03 30.11
CA VAL A 160 -0.06 -5.03 31.13
C VAL A 160 0.00 -6.39 30.47
N ASP A 161 1.01 -7.21 30.81
CA ASP A 161 1.24 -8.49 30.14
C ASP A 161 0.18 -9.55 30.44
N SER A 162 -0.48 -9.46 31.60
CA SER A 162 -1.56 -10.37 31.98
C SER A 162 -2.65 -9.64 32.76
N TYR A 163 -3.76 -9.35 32.09
CA TYR A 163 -4.93 -8.77 32.73
C TYR A 163 -5.63 -9.75 33.67
N ALA A 164 -5.96 -9.31 34.88
CA ALA A 164 -6.72 -10.10 35.84
C ALA A 164 -8.22 -9.73 35.82
N LYS A 165 -8.61 -8.73 36.61
CA LYS A 165 -10.02 -8.34 36.81
C LYS A 165 -10.26 -6.83 36.74
N ARG A 166 -9.23 -6.03 36.98
CA ARG A 166 -9.27 -4.56 36.92
C ARG A 166 -7.96 -4.06 36.34
N LEU A 167 -8.05 -2.98 35.59
CA LEU A 167 -6.94 -2.20 35.08
C LEU A 167 -6.95 -0.86 35.80
N ASP A 168 -5.88 -0.52 36.51
CA ASP A 168 -5.71 0.80 37.12
C ASP A 168 -5.34 1.81 36.03
N VAL A 169 -6.16 2.85 35.88
CA VAL A 169 -5.99 3.94 34.91
C VAL A 169 -5.90 5.31 35.59
N SER A 170 -5.75 5.33 36.92
CA SER A 170 -5.73 6.55 37.73
C SER A 170 -4.58 7.50 37.34
N ALA A 171 -3.42 6.93 36.97
CA ALA A 171 -2.24 7.67 36.55
C ALA A 171 -2.31 8.23 35.12
N LEU A 172 -3.33 7.86 34.33
CA LEU A 172 -3.49 8.38 32.97
C LEU A 172 -4.02 9.82 33.00
N ALA A 173 -3.46 10.67 32.14
CA ALA A 173 -3.98 12.02 31.91
C ALA A 173 -5.43 11.97 31.36
N LEU A 174 -6.19 13.06 31.53
CA LEU A 174 -7.53 13.16 30.96
C LEU A 174 -7.48 13.08 29.43
N GLY A 175 -8.43 12.37 28.82
CA GLY A 175 -8.47 12.24 27.36
C GLY A 175 -9.04 10.93 26.86
N VAL A 176 -8.92 10.73 25.54
CA VAL A 176 -9.42 9.53 24.86
C VAL A 176 -8.28 8.56 24.64
N TYR A 177 -8.53 7.29 24.94
CA TYR A 177 -7.56 6.21 24.81
C TYR A 177 -8.14 5.06 23.99
N THR A 178 -7.24 4.33 23.33
CA THR A 178 -7.55 3.06 22.68
C THR A 178 -6.91 1.94 23.48
N LEU A 179 -7.73 1.02 23.95
CA LEU A 179 -7.31 -0.20 24.64
C LEU A 179 -7.30 -1.35 23.64
N CYS A 180 -6.16 -2.03 23.56
CA CYS A 180 -5.97 -3.24 22.77
C CYS A 180 -5.74 -4.42 23.71
N TRP A 181 -6.56 -5.46 23.59
CA TRP A 181 -6.40 -6.72 24.30
C TRP A 181 -5.95 -7.81 23.31
N LEU A 182 -4.98 -8.63 23.71
CA LEU A 182 -4.41 -9.70 22.90
C LEU A 182 -4.27 -10.99 23.74
N LYS A 183 -4.74 -12.12 23.22
CA LYS A 183 -4.49 -13.44 23.81
C LYS A 183 -4.36 -14.48 22.69
N GLY A 184 -3.17 -15.02 22.51
CA GLY A 184 -2.84 -15.81 21.31
C GLY A 184 -3.01 -14.96 20.05
N GLU A 185 -3.77 -15.46 19.07
CA GLU A 185 -4.06 -14.76 17.81
C GLU A 185 -5.25 -13.79 17.93
N GLN A 186 -6.01 -13.84 19.03
CA GLN A 186 -7.18 -13.01 19.22
C GLN A 186 -6.79 -11.61 19.66
N ARG A 187 -7.13 -10.63 18.84
CA ARG A 187 -6.94 -9.20 19.13
C ARG A 187 -8.28 -8.47 19.12
N LEU A 188 -8.62 -7.87 20.25
CA LEU A 188 -9.79 -7.00 20.40
C LEU A 188 -9.35 -5.56 20.72
N THR A 189 -10.12 -4.59 20.28
CA THR A 189 -9.80 -3.17 20.48
C THR A 189 -11.05 -2.39 20.81
N THR A 190 -10.95 -1.49 21.78
CA THR A 190 -12.05 -0.64 22.24
C THR A 190 -11.54 0.71 22.68
N ARG A 191 -12.41 1.72 22.75
CA ARG A 191 -12.06 3.08 23.15
C ARG A 191 -12.71 3.42 24.48
N PHE A 192 -11.99 4.17 25.31
CA PHE A 192 -12.57 4.75 26.53
C PHE A 192 -12.09 6.18 26.74
N VAL A 193 -12.83 6.91 27.58
CA VAL A 193 -12.52 8.28 27.96
C VAL A 193 -12.08 8.29 29.43
N LYS A 194 -10.94 8.90 29.75
CA LYS A 194 -10.51 9.19 31.11
C LYS A 194 -11.02 10.58 31.52
N GLN A 195 -11.74 10.64 32.63
CA GLN A 195 -12.28 11.89 33.19
C GLN A 195 -11.85 12.09 34.66
N VAL A 196 -12.18 13.27 35.20
CA VAL A 196 -12.05 13.59 36.62
C VAL A 196 -13.17 12.90 37.40
N LYS A 197 -12.93 12.61 38.67
CA LYS A 197 -13.92 12.06 39.59
C LYS A 197 -15.06 13.03 39.86
#